data_AF-A0A959S7G3-F1
#
_entry.id   AF-A0A959S7G3-F1
#
_cell.length_a   1.000
_cell.length_b   1.000
_cell.length_c   1.000
_cell.angle_alpha   90.00
_cell.angle_beta   90.00
_cell.angle_gamma   90.00
#
_symmetry.space_group_name_H-M   'P 1'
#
loop_
_entity.id
_entity.type
_entity.pdbx_description
1 polymer ?
#
loop_
_entity_poly.entity_id
_entity_poly.type
_entity_poly.pdbx_seq_one_letter_code
_entity_poly.pdbx_strand_id
1 'polypeptide(L)' 'MPVERTDTRQCLGTTLDQQDLEALLAMDPRNWLRHIIMLNNTPRYHMGINAIVVMAYLQDRLSDHLRSSMRH' A
#
# COMPACT_ATOMS: atom_id res chain seq x y z
N MET A 1 -18.00 -21.16 27.92
CA MET A 1 -17.42 -19.84 27.62
C MET A 1 -17.43 -19.67 26.11
N PRO A 2 -18.27 -18.81 25.52
CA PRO A 2 -18.19 -18.57 24.09
C PRO A 2 -16.88 -17.83 23.83
N VAL A 3 -16.02 -18.40 22.98
CA VAL A 3 -14.84 -17.72 22.47
C VAL A 3 -15.35 -16.49 21.73
N GLU A 4 -15.08 -15.31 22.28
CA GLU A 4 -15.35 -14.04 21.62
C GLU A 4 -14.77 -14.12 20.22
N ARG A 5 -15.64 -13.99 19.21
CA ARG A 5 -15.22 -13.72 17.84
C ARG A 5 -14.57 -12.35 17.88
N THR A 6 -13.27 -12.29 18.13
CA THR A 6 -12.49 -11.15 17.70
C THR A 6 -12.58 -11.12 16.18
N ASP A 7 -13.52 -10.30 15.72
CA ASP A 7 -13.68 -9.79 14.37
C ASP A 7 -12.44 -8.93 14.06
N THR A 8 -11.26 -9.55 14.05
CA THR A 8 -10.07 -8.94 13.49
C THR A 8 -10.14 -9.15 11.99
N ARG A 9 -11.06 -8.41 11.35
CA ARG A 9 -10.84 -7.84 10.01
C ARG A 9 -9.62 -6.90 10.00
N GLN A 10 -8.54 -7.28 10.68
CA GLN A 10 -7.18 -6.94 10.34
C GLN A 10 -6.84 -7.68 9.04
N CYS A 11 -7.55 -7.37 7.95
CA CYS A 11 -6.94 -7.36 6.62
C CYS A 11 -6.02 -6.12 6.47
N LEU A 12 -5.47 -5.63 7.58
CA LEU A 12 -4.29 -4.79 7.65
C LEU A 12 -3.07 -5.70 7.52
N GLY A 13 -2.94 -6.38 6.38
CA GLY A 13 -1.71 -7.09 6.00
C GLY A 13 -0.63 -6.05 5.72
N THR A 14 -0.14 -5.45 6.81
CA THR A 14 0.92 -4.43 6.92
C THR A 14 0.87 -3.41 5.80
N THR A 15 -0.10 -2.50 5.92
CA THR A 15 -0.17 -1.30 5.09
C THR A 15 1.11 -0.51 5.30
N LEU A 16 1.77 -0.12 4.20
CA LEU A 16 2.84 0.88 4.26
C LEU A 16 2.36 2.10 5.03
N ASP A 17 3.27 2.73 5.77
CA ASP A 17 2.94 4.01 6.37
C ASP A 17 2.72 5.08 5.28
N GLN A 18 2.12 6.18 5.70
CA GLN A 18 1.77 7.28 4.80
C GLN A 18 2.98 7.87 4.08
N GLN A 19 4.16 7.91 4.72
CA GLN A 19 5.36 8.48 4.13
C GLN A 19 5.90 7.59 3.00
N ASP A 20 5.93 6.28 3.21
CA ASP A 20 6.36 5.32 2.19
C ASP A 20 5.33 5.23 1.04
N LEU A 21 4.04 5.41 1.33
CA LEU A 21 3.00 5.53 0.29
C LEU A 21 3.17 6.78 -0.57
N GLU A 22 3.45 7.94 0.03
CA GLU A 22 3.71 9.18 -0.70
C GLU A 22 4.99 9.09 -1.55
N ALA A 23 6.04 8.46 -1.03
CA ALA A 23 7.26 8.19 -1.78
C ALA A 23 7.00 7.30 -3.00
N LEU A 24 6.13 6.30 -2.88
CA LEU A 24 5.69 5.49 -4.01
C LEU A 24 4.85 6.30 -5.00
N LEU A 25 3.88 7.11 -4.56
CA LEU A 25 3.07 7.94 -5.47
C LEU A 25 3.89 8.97 -6.26
N ALA A 26 5.00 9.45 -5.70
CA ALA A 26 5.93 10.35 -6.38
C ALA A 26 6.88 9.62 -7.37
N MET A 27 6.89 8.29 -7.38
CA MET A 27 7.76 7.45 -8.20
C MET A 27 7.05 6.98 -9.48
N ASP A 28 7.82 6.73 -10.54
CA ASP A 28 7.34 6.05 -11.75
C ASP A 28 6.68 4.69 -11.38
N PRO A 29 5.42 4.43 -11.81
CA PRO A 29 4.70 3.20 -11.50
C PRO A 29 5.44 1.90 -11.83
N ARG A 30 6.34 1.92 -12.82
CA ARG A 30 7.17 0.77 -13.21
C ARG A 30 8.14 0.34 -12.11
N ASN A 31 8.47 1.23 -11.18
CA ASN A 31 9.41 0.98 -10.09
C ASN A 31 8.74 0.58 -8.77
N TRP A 32 7.40 0.67 -8.66
CA TRP A 32 6.68 0.41 -7.40
C TRP A 32 6.94 -0.98 -6.85
N LEU A 33 6.81 -2.03 -7.67
CA LEU A 33 7.00 -3.42 -7.21
C LEU A 33 8.40 -3.63 -6.63
N ARG A 34 9.43 -3.12 -7.33
CA ARG A 34 10.82 -3.21 -6.86
C ARG A 34 10.98 -2.50 -5.51
N HIS A 35 10.41 -1.31 -5.36
CA HIS A 35 10.51 -0.55 -4.12
C HIS A 35 9.75 -1.21 -2.96
N ILE A 36 8.56 -1.76 -3.21
CA ILE A 36 7.80 -2.52 -2.22
C ILE A 36 8.57 -3.76 -1.75
N ILE A 37 9.21 -4.50 -2.67
CA ILE A 37 10.08 -5.64 -2.32
C ILE A 37 11.24 -5.18 -1.44
N MET A 38 11.86 -4.03 -1.77
CA MET A 38 12.94 -3.46 -0.97
C MET A 38 12.46 -3.11 0.45
N LEU A 39 11.29 -2.48 0.59
CA LEU A 39 10.68 -2.15 1.88
C LEU A 39 10.40 -3.42 2.69
N ASN A 40 9.91 -4.48 2.05
CA ASN A 40 9.67 -5.78 2.68
C ASN A 40 10.95 -6.43 3.25
N ASN A 41 12.11 -6.14 2.68
CA ASN A 41 13.39 -6.63 3.18
C ASN A 41 13.97 -5.78 4.33
N THR A 42 13.32 -4.68 4.72
CA THR A 42 13.75 -3.89 5.87
C THR A 42 13.24 -4.49 7.18
N PRO A 43 13.95 -4.31 8.31
CA PRO A 43 13.47 -4.75 9.62
C PRO A 43 12.13 -4.15 10.04
N ARG A 44 11.77 -2.98 9.47
CA ARG A 44 10.54 -2.25 9.77
C ARG A 44 9.29 -3.00 9.31
N TYR A 45 9.35 -3.62 8.14
CA TYR A 45 8.21 -4.28 7.52
C TYR A 45 8.34 -5.80 7.45
N HIS A 46 9.57 -6.32 7.39
CA HIS A 46 9.93 -7.74 7.41
C HIS A 46 8.87 -8.66 6.79
N MET A 47 8.76 -8.63 5.46
CA MET A 47 7.83 -9.45 4.65
C MET A 47 6.33 -9.24 4.95
N GLY A 48 5.96 -8.22 5.72
CA GLY A 48 4.59 -7.92 6.08
C GLY A 48 3.78 -7.24 4.97
N ILE A 49 4.42 -6.56 4.01
CA ILE A 49 3.71 -5.77 3.00
C ILE A 49 3.13 -6.68 1.93
N ASN A 50 1.81 -6.59 1.74
CA ASN A 50 1.14 -7.19 0.59
C ASN A 50 1.28 -6.29 -0.64
N ALA A 51 2.23 -6.61 -1.52
CA ALA A 51 2.50 -5.82 -2.72
C ALA A 51 1.30 -5.67 -3.66
N ILE A 52 0.43 -6.70 -3.77
CA ILE A 52 -0.74 -6.66 -4.63
C ILE A 52 -1.73 -5.60 -4.13
N VAL A 53 -1.99 -5.59 -2.82
CA VAL A 53 -2.91 -4.63 -2.18
C VAL A 53 -2.37 -3.21 -2.30
N VAL A 54 -1.07 -3.01 -2.04
CA VAL A 54 -0.44 -1.70 -2.17
C VAL A 54 -0.49 -1.18 -3.60
N MET A 55 -0.16 -2.01 -4.61
CA MET A 55 -0.21 -1.59 -6.00
C MET A 55 -1.63 -1.23 -6.46
N ALA A 56 -2.64 -2.00 -6.05
CA ALA A 56 -4.04 -1.68 -6.35
C ALA A 56 -4.45 -0.32 -5.77
N TYR A 57 -4.07 -0.05 -4.52
CA TYR A 57 -4.31 1.24 -3.88
C TYR A 57 -3.59 2.40 -4.60
N LEU A 58 -2.31 2.23 -4.95
CA LEU A 58 -1.55 3.26 -5.66
C LEU A 58 -2.13 3.56 -7.05
N GLN A 59 -2.57 2.53 -7.78
CA GLN A 59 -3.19 2.67 -9.10
C GLN A 59 -4.52 3.43 -9.03
N ASP A 60 -5.35 3.15 -8.01
CA ASP A 60 -6.61 3.86 -7.77
C ASP A 60 -6.35 5.35 -7.50
N ARG A 61 -5.41 5.64 -6.57
CA ARG A 61 -5.02 7.02 -6.23
C ARG A 61 -4.45 7.79 -7.40
N LEU A 62 -3.59 7.17 -8.22
CA LEU A 62 -3.04 7.81 -9.41
C LEU A 62 -4.14 8.13 -10.43
N SER A 63 -5.09 7.22 -10.62
CA SER A 63 -6.23 7.42 -11.52
C SER A 63 -7.11 8.58 -11.07
N ASP A 64 -7.34 8.72 -9.76
CA ASP A 64 -8.07 9.85 -9.18
C ASP A 64 -7.37 11.19 -9.37
N HIS A 65 -6.04 11.22 -9.24
CA HIS A 65 -5.25 12.43 -9.50
C HIS A 65 -5.35 12.86 -10.96
N LEU A 66 -5.23 11.91 -11.91
CA LEU A 66 -5.37 12.18 -13.33
C LEU A 66 -6.78 12.67 -13.70
N ARG A 67 -7.82 12.06 -13.10
CA ARG A 67 -9.22 12.46 -13.31
C ARG A 67 -9.52 13.85 -12.74
N SER A 68 -8.96 14.16 -11.57
CA SER A 68 -9.13 15.47 -10.93
C SER A 68 -8.43 16.57 -11.71
N SER A 69 -7.26 16.26 -12.29
CA SER A 69 -6.49 17.24 -13.08
C SER A 69 -7.09 17.55 -14.46
N MET A 70 -7.97 16.71 -15.00
CA MET A 70 -8.69 16.97 -16.27
C MET A 70 -10.02 17.74 -16.10
N ARG A 71 -10.46 17.98 -14.87
CA ARG A 71 -11.71 18.73 -14.58
C ARG A 71 -11.49 20.21 -14.27
N HIS A 72 -10.24 20.67 -14.28
CA HIS A 72 -9.83 22.07 -14.14
C HIS A 72 -9.25 22.57 -15.45
#